data_AF-A0A2H0RP00-F1
#
_entry.id   AF-A0A2H0RP00-F1
#
_cell.length_a   1.000
_cell.length_b   1.000
_cell.length_c   1.000
_cell.angle_alpha   90.00
_cell.angle_beta   90.00
_cell.angle_gamma   90.00
#
_symmetry.space_group_name_H-M   'P 1'
#
loop_
_entity.id
_entity.type
_entity.pdbx_description
1 polymer ?
#
loop_
_entity_poly.entity_id
_entity_poly.type
_entity_poly.pdbx_seq_one_letter_code
_entity_poly.pdbx_strand_id
1 'polypeptide(L)'
;MKQQQFDPNESYEAFRERVFGPAYMVWHEGGPDVEQIRAIKDPQERLHTAKMLTRGIVEEKDVDAIPAWAVFDAQKGVEVIKPLVAHGEKGGFIAALAQFLFQYDLEATEKEKTLYHDLIIGMVTEDRGIHALDTIIAARKLPIDQEIVDALLDRVAHAPGYLTRYHAANSLLELGNIEPRGIADHKDIFSLIVPRLDVKQHELKPNDADWKRHKQAADLLKALLQV
;
A
#
# COMPACT_ATOMS: atom_id res chain seq x y z
N MET A 1 3.96 -28.97 -9.94
CA MET A 1 4.64 -27.93 -10.72
C MET A 1 6.12 -28.27 -10.80
N LYS A 2 6.75 -28.15 -11.97
CA LYS A 2 8.22 -28.26 -12.07
C LYS A 2 8.79 -26.99 -11.42
N GLN A 3 9.62 -27.15 -10.38
CA GLN A 3 10.42 -26.04 -9.86
C GLN A 3 11.27 -25.51 -11.02
N GLN A 4 11.03 -24.27 -11.45
CA GLN A 4 11.92 -23.60 -12.38
C GLN A 4 13.30 -23.51 -11.71
N GLN A 5 14.31 -24.03 -12.40
CA GLN A 5 15.66 -24.15 -11.88
C GLN A 5 16.30 -22.77 -11.82
N PHE A 6 16.90 -22.44 -10.68
CA PHE A 6 17.72 -21.26 -10.46
C PHE A 6 18.76 -21.06 -11.57
N ASP A 7 18.74 -19.90 -12.22
CA ASP A 7 19.78 -19.44 -13.16
C ASP A 7 20.46 -18.17 -12.60
N PRO A 8 21.76 -18.21 -12.29
CA PRO A 8 22.48 -17.05 -11.76
C PRO A 8 22.56 -15.86 -12.74
N ASN A 9 22.24 -16.05 -14.01
CA ASN A 9 22.21 -15.00 -15.04
C ASN A 9 20.78 -14.61 -15.45
N GLU A 10 19.75 -15.02 -14.70
CA GLU A 10 18.37 -14.66 -15.02
C GLU A 10 18.17 -13.13 -15.03
N SER A 11 17.27 -12.65 -15.89
CA SER A 11 16.85 -11.24 -15.88
C SER A 11 15.97 -10.96 -14.66
N TYR A 12 15.83 -9.67 -14.29
CA TYR A 12 14.92 -9.29 -13.22
C TYR A 12 13.47 -9.70 -13.51
N GLU A 13 13.00 -9.52 -14.75
CA GLU A 13 11.66 -9.93 -15.17
C GLU A 13 11.43 -11.43 -15.00
N ALA A 14 12.42 -12.25 -15.38
CA ALA A 14 12.35 -13.70 -15.22
C ALA A 14 12.38 -14.12 -13.74
N PHE A 15 13.21 -13.46 -12.93
CA PHE A 15 13.20 -13.62 -11.48
C PHE A 15 11.84 -13.26 -10.89
N ARG A 16 11.26 -12.12 -11.30
CA ARG A 16 9.98 -11.61 -10.80
C ARG A 16 8.85 -12.59 -11.10
N GLU A 17 8.69 -12.99 -12.36
CA GLU A 17 7.68 -13.99 -12.77
C GLU A 17 7.88 -15.31 -12.03
N ARG A 18 9.14 -15.74 -11.85
CA ARG A 18 9.46 -16.99 -11.16
C ARG A 18 9.17 -16.91 -9.68
N VAL A 19 9.53 -15.84 -8.98
CA VAL A 19 9.56 -15.76 -7.51
C VAL A 19 8.33 -15.09 -6.94
N PHE A 20 7.79 -14.07 -7.61
CA PHE A 20 6.57 -13.38 -7.18
C PHE A 20 5.33 -14.03 -7.80
N GLY A 21 5.50 -14.77 -8.89
CA GLY A 21 4.43 -15.34 -9.68
C GLY A 21 4.00 -14.43 -10.84
N PRO A 22 3.00 -14.85 -11.63
CA PRO A 22 2.54 -14.09 -12.78
C PRO A 22 2.05 -12.70 -12.40
N ALA A 23 2.41 -11.68 -13.18
CA ALA A 23 2.04 -10.28 -12.91
C ALA A 23 0.52 -10.08 -12.66
N TYR A 24 -0.32 -10.84 -13.36
CA TYR A 24 -1.77 -10.86 -13.15
C TYR A 24 -2.17 -11.32 -11.74
N MET A 25 -1.50 -12.36 -11.22
CA MET A 25 -1.76 -12.90 -9.89
C MET A 25 -1.23 -11.95 -8.82
N VAL A 26 -0.02 -11.41 -8.98
CA VAL A 26 0.55 -10.42 -8.05
C VAL A 26 -0.40 -9.23 -7.87
N TRP A 27 -0.97 -8.73 -8.98
CA TRP A 27 -1.94 -7.64 -8.95
C TRP A 27 -3.27 -8.03 -8.27
N HIS A 28 -3.79 -9.22 -8.54
CA HIS A 28 -5.08 -9.66 -7.99
C HIS A 28 -5.03 -10.13 -6.53
N GLU A 29 -3.94 -10.77 -6.12
CA GLU A 29 -3.74 -11.31 -4.78
C GLU A 29 -3.13 -10.30 -3.81
N GLY A 30 -2.71 -9.14 -4.33
CA GLY A 30 -2.25 -8.01 -3.52
C GLY A 30 -0.81 -8.14 -3.04
N GLY A 31 0.04 -8.85 -3.80
CA GLY A 31 1.47 -8.96 -3.51
C GLY A 31 2.14 -10.20 -4.11
N PRO A 32 3.45 -10.37 -3.86
CA PRO A 32 4.22 -11.50 -4.37
C PRO A 32 3.86 -12.83 -3.66
N ASP A 33 4.09 -13.96 -4.33
CA ASP A 33 3.89 -15.30 -3.78
C ASP A 33 4.76 -15.54 -2.53
N VAL A 34 4.13 -15.39 -1.37
CA VAL A 34 4.75 -15.53 -0.05
C VAL A 34 5.25 -16.95 0.20
N GLU A 35 4.53 -17.97 -0.26
CA GLU A 35 4.91 -19.36 -0.04
C GLU A 35 6.18 -19.69 -0.83
N GLN A 36 6.22 -19.23 -2.08
CA GLN A 36 7.37 -19.41 -2.94
C GLN A 36 8.62 -18.72 -2.39
N ILE A 37 8.50 -17.46 -1.94
CA ILE A 37 9.63 -16.74 -1.33
C ILE A 37 10.14 -17.47 -0.07
N ARG A 38 9.24 -17.98 0.79
CA ARG A 38 9.61 -18.73 2.00
C ARG A 38 10.30 -20.05 1.69
N ALA A 39 9.99 -20.67 0.56
CA ALA A 39 10.56 -21.95 0.14
C ALA A 39 12.02 -21.84 -0.33
N ILE A 40 12.55 -20.64 -0.55
CA ILE A 40 13.95 -20.43 -0.97
C ILE A 40 14.90 -20.71 0.20
N LYS A 41 15.45 -21.92 0.22
CA LYS A 41 16.39 -22.41 1.25
C LYS A 41 17.82 -22.58 0.76
N ASP A 42 18.03 -22.77 -0.54
CA ASP A 42 19.37 -22.96 -1.10
C ASP A 42 20.24 -21.72 -0.88
N PRO A 43 21.46 -21.85 -0.33
CA PRO A 43 22.31 -20.69 -0.03
C PRO A 43 22.68 -19.83 -1.24
N GLN A 44 22.89 -20.42 -2.42
CA GLN A 44 23.22 -19.68 -3.63
C GLN A 44 21.99 -18.95 -4.18
N GLU A 45 20.85 -19.63 -4.20
CA GLU A 45 19.58 -19.02 -4.60
C GLU A 45 19.18 -17.88 -3.65
N ARG A 46 19.42 -18.03 -2.34
CA ARG A 46 19.20 -16.94 -1.37
C ARG A 46 20.07 -15.72 -1.66
N LEU A 47 21.36 -15.91 -1.91
CA LEU A 47 22.26 -14.81 -2.23
C LEU A 47 21.83 -14.08 -3.50
N HIS A 48 21.42 -14.84 -4.52
CA HIS A 48 20.91 -14.29 -5.76
C HIS A 48 19.57 -13.56 -5.58
N THR A 49 18.64 -14.15 -4.82
CA THR A 49 17.35 -13.53 -4.47
C THR A 49 17.55 -12.20 -3.76
N ALA A 50 18.48 -12.13 -2.80
CA ALA A 50 18.81 -10.87 -2.13
C ALA A 50 19.31 -9.80 -3.12
N LYS A 51 20.13 -10.17 -4.11
CA LYS A 51 20.60 -9.25 -5.16
C LYS A 51 19.45 -8.78 -6.05
N MET A 52 18.58 -9.69 -6.48
CA MET A 52 17.45 -9.36 -7.33
C MET A 52 16.41 -8.49 -6.62
N LEU A 53 16.10 -8.78 -5.35
CA LEU A 53 15.24 -7.93 -4.53
C LEU A 53 15.86 -6.55 -4.30
N THR A 54 17.19 -6.47 -4.12
CA THR A 54 17.89 -5.18 -4.02
C THR A 54 17.77 -4.39 -5.32
N ARG A 55 18.03 -5.04 -6.46
CA ARG A 55 17.87 -4.45 -7.79
C ARG A 55 16.43 -3.98 -8.04
N GLY A 56 15.44 -4.80 -7.67
CA GLY A 56 14.02 -4.47 -7.81
C GLY A 56 13.67 -3.14 -7.15
N ILE A 57 14.22 -2.88 -5.96
CA ILE A 57 14.01 -1.62 -5.25
C ILE A 57 14.87 -0.47 -5.81
N VAL A 58 16.17 -0.70 -5.99
CA VAL A 58 17.13 0.38 -6.28
C VAL A 58 17.06 0.84 -7.73
N GLU A 59 16.95 -0.11 -8.67
CA GLU A 59 17.03 0.16 -10.11
C GLU A 59 15.64 0.16 -10.75
N GLU A 60 14.83 -0.86 -10.46
CA GLU A 60 13.55 -1.07 -11.16
C GLU A 60 12.38 -0.30 -10.52
N LYS A 61 12.55 0.18 -9.27
CA LYS A 61 11.51 0.84 -8.47
C LYS A 61 10.23 0.00 -8.35
N ASP A 62 10.39 -1.31 -8.29
CA ASP A 62 9.31 -2.28 -8.18
C ASP A 62 8.74 -2.29 -6.75
N VAL A 63 7.49 -1.84 -6.62
CA VAL A 63 6.78 -1.81 -5.34
C VAL A 63 6.56 -3.19 -4.75
N ASP A 64 6.50 -4.26 -5.55
CA ASP A 64 6.28 -5.62 -5.09
C ASP A 64 7.54 -6.23 -4.45
N ALA A 65 8.72 -5.70 -4.79
CA ALA A 65 9.98 -6.11 -4.17
C ALA A 65 10.08 -5.68 -2.70
N ILE A 66 9.33 -4.65 -2.28
CA ILE A 66 9.32 -4.14 -0.91
C ILE A 66 8.68 -5.17 0.06
N PRO A 67 7.41 -5.60 -0.11
CA PRO A 67 6.83 -6.63 0.75
C PRO A 67 7.52 -7.99 0.60
N ALA A 68 8.17 -8.28 -0.54
CA ALA A 68 8.96 -9.51 -0.69
C ALA A 68 10.09 -9.60 0.34
N TRP A 69 10.75 -8.49 0.68
CA TRP A 69 11.79 -8.47 1.73
C TRP A 69 11.24 -8.86 3.11
N ALA A 70 10.01 -8.48 3.44
CA ALA A 70 9.41 -8.80 4.73
C ALA A 70 9.31 -10.31 4.96
N VAL A 71 9.13 -11.06 3.87
CA VAL A 71 9.00 -12.52 3.86
C VAL A 71 10.37 -13.20 3.72
N PHE A 72 11.26 -12.62 2.91
CA PHE A 72 12.56 -13.20 2.57
C PHE A 72 13.61 -13.02 3.70
N ASP A 73 13.79 -11.77 4.14
CA ASP A 73 14.71 -11.34 5.20
C ASP A 73 14.45 -9.85 5.53
N ALA A 74 13.56 -9.59 6.49
CA ALA A 74 13.07 -8.23 6.74
C ALA A 74 14.19 -7.27 7.18
N GLN A 75 15.14 -7.74 8.00
CA GLN A 75 16.24 -6.89 8.49
C GLN A 75 17.22 -6.55 7.38
N LYS A 76 17.51 -7.51 6.48
CA LYS A 76 18.29 -7.20 5.28
C LYS A 76 17.57 -6.20 4.38
N GLY A 77 16.24 -6.29 4.28
CA GLY A 77 15.40 -5.30 3.61
C GLY A 77 15.54 -3.90 4.21
N VAL A 78 15.57 -3.77 5.54
CA VAL A 78 15.80 -2.49 6.23
C VAL A 78 17.13 -1.87 5.82
N GLU A 79 18.22 -2.64 5.79
CA GLU A 79 19.55 -2.15 5.37
C GLU A 79 19.53 -1.59 3.94
N VAL A 80 18.76 -2.21 3.04
CA VAL A 80 18.63 -1.79 1.63
C VAL A 80 17.74 -0.56 1.49
N ILE A 81 16.63 -0.51 2.22
CA ILE A 81 15.58 0.50 2.06
C ILE A 81 15.90 1.80 2.78
N LYS A 82 16.52 1.73 3.98
CA LYS A 82 16.77 2.89 4.84
C LYS A 82 17.53 4.03 4.14
N PRO A 83 18.58 3.77 3.32
CA PRO A 83 19.25 4.82 2.57
C PRO A 83 18.33 5.52 1.56
N LEU A 84 17.38 4.82 0.95
CA LEU A 84 16.55 5.34 -0.15
C LEU A 84 15.53 6.37 0.33
N VAL A 85 14.93 6.13 1.51
CA VAL A 85 13.96 7.07 2.12
C VAL A 85 14.61 8.42 2.45
N ALA A 86 15.91 8.44 2.75
CA ALA A 86 16.64 9.67 3.03
C ALA A 86 16.84 10.58 1.81
N HIS A 87 16.63 10.09 0.59
CA HIS A 87 16.98 10.81 -0.66
C HIS A 87 15.83 11.66 -1.25
N GLY A 88 14.69 11.76 -0.56
CA GLY A 88 13.67 12.78 -0.86
C GLY A 88 12.85 12.55 -2.14
N GLU A 89 12.77 11.32 -2.64
CA GLU A 89 11.77 10.96 -3.65
C GLU A 89 10.34 11.17 -3.08
N LYS A 90 9.36 11.41 -3.96
CA LYS A 90 7.95 11.57 -3.60
C LYS A 90 7.09 10.53 -4.33
N GLY A 91 5.93 10.20 -3.77
CA GLY A 91 4.92 9.31 -4.37
C GLY A 91 4.79 7.97 -3.65
N GLY A 92 3.88 7.12 -4.15
CA GLY A 92 3.50 5.85 -3.52
C GLY A 92 4.63 4.87 -3.28
N PHE A 93 5.69 4.89 -4.11
CA PHE A 93 6.90 4.09 -3.86
C PHE A 93 7.55 4.44 -2.52
N ILE A 94 7.69 5.74 -2.20
CA ILE A 94 8.29 6.19 -0.94
C ILE A 94 7.38 5.91 0.25
N ALA A 95 6.06 6.00 0.07
CA ALA A 95 5.12 5.58 1.10
C ALA A 95 5.26 4.09 1.43
N ALA A 96 5.44 3.23 0.42
CA ALA A 96 5.68 1.81 0.62
C ALA A 96 7.02 1.53 1.34
N LEU A 97 8.09 2.24 0.97
CA LEU A 97 9.38 2.15 1.66
C LEU A 97 9.27 2.60 3.12
N ALA A 98 8.62 3.74 3.37
CA ALA A 98 8.41 4.28 4.72
C ALA A 98 7.56 3.32 5.57
N GLN A 99 6.51 2.73 5.00
CA GLN A 99 5.68 1.73 5.69
C GLN A 99 6.49 0.49 6.08
N PHE A 100 7.34 0.01 5.17
CA PHE A 100 8.23 -1.11 5.45
C PHE A 100 9.17 -0.79 6.63
N LEU A 101 9.84 0.36 6.62
CA LEU A 101 10.75 0.76 7.71
C LEU A 101 9.98 0.99 9.02
N PHE A 102 8.79 1.56 8.96
CA PHE A 102 7.93 1.71 10.13
C PHE A 102 7.63 0.36 10.78
N GLN A 103 7.36 -0.68 9.99
CA GLN A 103 7.03 -2.00 10.52
C GLN A 103 8.25 -2.84 10.92
N TYR A 104 9.34 -2.77 10.16
CA TYR A 104 10.44 -3.74 10.26
C TYR A 104 11.78 -3.18 10.73
N ASP A 105 11.99 -1.85 10.74
CA ASP A 105 13.18 -1.28 11.37
C ASP A 105 13.04 -1.34 12.89
N LEU A 106 13.60 -2.39 13.50
CA LEU A 106 13.52 -2.65 14.94
C LEU A 106 14.44 -1.72 15.75
N GLU A 107 15.40 -1.07 15.09
CA GLU A 107 16.39 -0.19 15.71
C GLU A 107 16.06 1.29 15.46
N ALA A 108 15.01 1.59 14.70
CA ALA A 108 14.56 2.96 14.46
C ALA A 108 14.23 3.67 15.78
N THR A 109 14.82 4.85 15.94
CA THR A 109 14.49 5.79 17.00
C THR A 109 13.08 6.33 16.84
N GLU A 110 12.49 6.88 17.92
CA GLU A 110 11.19 7.56 17.84
C GLU A 110 11.16 8.64 16.76
N LYS A 111 12.26 9.40 16.60
CA LYS A 111 12.38 10.43 15.56
C LYS A 111 12.30 9.83 14.14
N GLU A 112 12.90 8.66 13.93
CA GLU A 112 12.82 7.95 12.63
C GLU A 112 11.42 7.39 12.41
N LYS A 113 10.78 6.81 13.43
CA LYS A 113 9.38 6.35 13.34
C LYS A 113 8.43 7.50 13.01
N THR A 114 8.58 8.66 13.66
CA THR A 114 7.84 9.89 13.31
C THR A 114 8.10 10.31 11.88
N LEU A 115 9.36 10.31 11.41
CA LEU A 115 9.66 10.63 10.01
C LEU A 115 8.95 9.68 9.04
N TYR A 116 8.97 8.38 9.28
CA TYR A 116 8.30 7.40 8.41
C TYR A 116 6.78 7.60 8.43
N HIS A 117 6.21 7.86 9.61
CA HIS A 117 4.81 8.20 9.77
C HIS A 117 4.44 9.45 8.96
N ASP A 118 5.17 10.55 9.15
CA ASP A 118 4.92 11.83 8.48
C ASP A 118 5.06 11.74 6.97
N LEU A 119 5.99 10.92 6.47
CA LEU A 119 6.11 10.64 5.04
C LEU A 119 4.85 9.96 4.49
N ILE A 120 4.31 8.97 5.20
CA ILE A 120 3.09 8.27 4.79
C ILE A 120 1.91 9.25 4.83
N ILE A 121 1.72 10.01 5.91
CA ILE A 121 0.66 11.02 6.02
C ILE A 121 0.76 12.09 4.94
N GLY A 122 1.96 12.63 4.71
CA GLY A 122 2.22 13.62 3.68
C GLY A 122 1.82 13.10 2.29
N MET A 123 2.16 11.85 1.97
CA MET A 123 1.72 11.24 0.71
C MET A 123 0.22 10.97 0.69
N VAL A 124 -0.38 10.54 1.82
CA VAL A 124 -1.84 10.34 1.91
C VAL A 124 -2.54 11.64 1.60
N THR A 125 -2.03 12.81 1.99
CA THR A 125 -2.69 14.12 1.78
C THR A 125 -2.36 14.79 0.44
N GLU A 126 -1.13 14.63 -0.08
CA GLU A 126 -0.66 15.30 -1.29
C GLU A 126 -1.00 14.53 -2.58
N ASP A 127 -0.91 13.20 -2.58
CA ASP A 127 -0.96 12.42 -3.83
C ASP A 127 -2.38 12.33 -4.39
N ARG A 128 -2.58 12.83 -5.62
CA ARG A 128 -3.86 12.79 -6.33
C ARG A 128 -3.83 11.89 -7.57
N GLY A 129 -2.71 11.20 -7.80
CA GLY A 129 -2.47 10.35 -8.95
C GLY A 129 -2.75 8.88 -8.68
N ILE A 130 -2.29 8.02 -9.61
CA ILE A 130 -2.44 6.57 -9.51
C ILE A 130 -1.77 5.98 -8.26
N HIS A 131 -0.71 6.63 -7.76
CA HIS A 131 0.07 6.22 -6.59
C HIS A 131 -0.58 6.57 -5.24
N ALA A 132 -1.68 7.35 -5.25
CA ALA A 132 -2.44 7.65 -4.05
C ALA A 132 -3.04 6.38 -3.42
N LEU A 133 -3.34 5.36 -4.23
CA LEU A 133 -3.89 4.09 -3.76
C LEU A 133 -2.89 3.32 -2.92
N ASP A 134 -1.66 3.14 -3.41
CA ASP A 134 -0.60 2.41 -2.70
C ASP A 134 -0.31 3.06 -1.35
N THR A 135 -0.32 4.39 -1.33
CA THR A 135 -0.11 5.19 -0.11
C THR A 135 -1.24 4.97 0.91
N ILE A 136 -2.50 5.05 0.48
CA ILE A 136 -3.67 4.81 1.34
C ILE A 136 -3.67 3.39 1.90
N ILE A 137 -3.27 2.42 1.07
CA ILE A 137 -3.14 1.02 1.44
C ILE A 137 -2.00 0.81 2.44
N ALA A 138 -0.88 1.50 2.28
CA ALA A 138 0.24 1.46 3.22
C ALA A 138 -0.15 2.04 4.59
N ALA A 139 -0.92 3.14 4.57
CA ALA A 139 -1.40 3.84 5.77
C ALA A 139 -2.16 2.95 6.77
N ARG A 140 -2.90 1.93 6.29
CA ARG A 140 -3.66 1.03 7.18
C ARG A 140 -2.80 0.11 8.06
N LYS A 141 -1.49 0.10 7.84
CA LYS A 141 -0.51 -0.67 8.63
C LYS A 141 0.15 0.17 9.72
N LEU A 142 -0.19 1.45 9.81
CA LEU A 142 0.24 2.32 10.91
C LEU A 142 -0.62 2.08 12.16
N PRO A 143 -0.14 2.47 13.35
CA PRO A 143 -0.99 2.62 14.52
C PRO A 143 -2.12 3.60 14.23
N ILE A 144 -3.27 3.40 14.86
CA ILE A 144 -4.37 4.36 14.77
C ILE A 144 -4.04 5.60 15.60
N ASP A 145 -4.10 6.76 14.95
CA ASP A 145 -4.02 8.07 15.58
C ASP A 145 -4.90 9.09 14.84
N GLN A 146 -5.02 10.29 15.40
CA GLN A 146 -5.90 11.32 14.86
C GLN A 146 -5.45 11.83 13.49
N GLU A 147 -4.14 11.91 13.24
CA GLU A 147 -3.60 12.45 11.99
C GLU A 147 -3.87 11.51 10.83
N ILE A 148 -3.64 10.20 11.02
CA ILE A 148 -3.94 9.22 9.98
C ILE A 148 -5.44 9.11 9.72
N VAL A 149 -6.26 9.16 10.78
CA VAL A 149 -7.71 9.12 10.67
C VAL A 149 -8.22 10.33 9.89
N ASP A 150 -7.78 11.54 10.24
CA ASP A 150 -8.22 12.75 9.54
C ASP A 150 -7.75 12.79 8.08
N ALA A 151 -6.52 12.35 7.80
CA ALA A 151 -6.01 12.27 6.43
C ALA A 151 -6.83 11.30 5.57
N LEU A 152 -7.18 10.12 6.09
CA LEU A 152 -8.00 9.14 5.37
C LEU A 152 -9.47 9.58 5.25
N LEU A 153 -10.05 10.21 6.28
CA LEU A 153 -11.41 10.77 6.22
C LEU A 153 -11.51 11.88 5.17
N ASP A 154 -10.49 12.74 5.06
CA ASP A 154 -10.41 13.74 3.99
C ASP A 154 -10.46 13.07 2.61
N ARG A 155 -9.75 11.94 2.43
CA ARG A 155 -9.81 11.18 1.18
C ARG A 155 -11.17 10.59 0.90
N VAL A 156 -11.87 10.06 1.89
CA VAL A 156 -13.26 9.61 1.71
C VAL A 156 -14.15 10.77 1.27
N ALA A 157 -14.01 11.95 1.88
CA ALA A 157 -14.87 13.10 1.62
C ALA A 157 -14.59 13.81 0.29
N HIS A 158 -13.31 13.94 -0.10
CA HIS A 158 -12.89 14.90 -1.13
C HIS A 158 -12.10 14.28 -2.29
N ALA A 159 -11.75 12.99 -2.26
CA ALA A 159 -11.09 12.38 -3.41
C ALA A 159 -12.07 12.23 -4.59
N PRO A 160 -11.69 12.64 -5.82
CA PRO A 160 -12.56 12.51 -6.99
C PRO A 160 -12.69 11.05 -7.47
N GLY A 161 -11.63 10.26 -7.33
CA GLY A 161 -11.60 8.85 -7.73
C GLY A 161 -12.35 7.95 -6.75
N TYR A 162 -13.23 7.08 -7.27
CA TYR A 162 -13.94 6.08 -6.47
C TYR A 162 -12.99 5.14 -5.74
N LEU A 163 -11.97 4.62 -6.42
CA LEU A 163 -11.01 3.70 -5.81
C LEU A 163 -10.28 4.33 -4.62
N THR A 164 -9.93 5.62 -4.71
CA THR A 164 -9.30 6.35 -3.60
C THR A 164 -10.22 6.39 -2.38
N ARG A 165 -11.51 6.74 -2.56
CA ARG A 165 -12.49 6.75 -1.46
C ARG A 165 -12.71 5.34 -0.90
N TYR A 166 -12.82 4.35 -1.77
CA TYR A 166 -13.01 2.94 -1.42
C TYR A 166 -11.88 2.41 -0.54
N HIS A 167 -10.63 2.60 -0.98
CA HIS A 167 -9.46 2.15 -0.23
C HIS A 167 -9.26 2.97 1.05
N ALA A 168 -9.55 4.28 1.06
CA ALA A 168 -9.48 5.07 2.29
C ALA A 168 -10.48 4.59 3.34
N ALA A 169 -11.70 4.26 2.92
CA ALA A 169 -12.71 3.69 3.82
C ALA A 169 -12.30 2.31 4.36
N ASN A 170 -11.78 1.42 3.50
CA ASN A 170 -11.23 0.13 3.95
C ASN A 170 -10.07 0.31 4.93
N SER A 171 -9.15 1.25 4.65
CA SER A 171 -8.02 1.54 5.53
C SER A 171 -8.49 2.01 6.91
N LEU A 172 -9.52 2.87 6.98
CA LEU A 172 -10.13 3.29 8.24
C LEU A 172 -10.74 2.10 9.01
N LEU A 173 -11.53 1.25 8.33
CA LEU A 173 -12.12 0.07 8.96
C LEU A 173 -11.05 -0.90 9.50
N GLU A 174 -9.97 -1.09 8.75
CA GLU A 174 -8.84 -1.93 9.15
C GLU A 174 -8.08 -1.34 10.36
N LEU A 175 -7.80 -0.03 10.35
CA LEU A 175 -7.17 0.68 11.48
C LEU A 175 -8.02 0.62 12.76
N GLY A 176 -9.33 0.81 12.62
CA GLY A 176 -10.27 0.74 13.73
C GLY A 176 -10.62 -0.68 14.18
N ASN A 177 -10.10 -1.71 13.50
CA ASN A 177 -10.49 -3.11 13.70
C ASN A 177 -12.02 -3.31 13.69
N ILE A 178 -12.70 -2.62 12.77
CA ILE A 178 -14.16 -2.66 12.61
C ILE A 178 -14.53 -3.78 11.66
N GLU A 179 -15.39 -4.70 12.12
CA GLU A 179 -15.94 -5.76 11.27
C GLU A 179 -17.31 -5.37 10.72
N PRO A 180 -17.62 -5.67 9.46
CA PRO A 180 -16.74 -6.27 8.44
C PRO A 180 -15.63 -5.31 7.97
N ARG A 181 -14.43 -5.82 7.67
CA ARG A 181 -13.29 -4.97 7.23
C ARG A 181 -13.49 -4.34 5.84
N GLY A 182 -14.38 -4.90 5.03
CA GLY A 182 -14.68 -4.42 3.69
C GLY A 182 -15.80 -3.40 3.68
N ILE A 183 -15.55 -2.21 3.13
CA ILE A 183 -16.55 -1.14 3.02
C ILE A 183 -17.78 -1.59 2.24
N ALA A 184 -17.63 -2.49 1.26
CA ALA A 184 -18.73 -3.05 0.47
C ALA A 184 -19.80 -3.74 1.34
N ASP A 185 -19.41 -4.26 2.50
CA ASP A 185 -20.32 -4.93 3.44
C ASP A 185 -21.03 -3.93 4.37
N HIS A 186 -20.54 -2.69 4.48
CA HIS A 186 -21.20 -1.56 5.17
C HIS A 186 -22.12 -0.80 4.20
N LYS A 187 -23.21 -1.46 3.78
CA LYS A 187 -24.09 -1.00 2.68
C LYS A 187 -24.50 0.48 2.76
N ASP A 188 -24.83 0.96 3.95
CA ASP A 188 -25.28 2.35 4.15
C ASP A 188 -24.17 3.35 3.81
N ILE A 189 -22.94 3.08 4.24
CA ILE A 189 -21.76 3.92 3.95
C ILE A 189 -21.30 3.70 2.51
N PHE A 190 -21.24 2.45 2.05
CA PHE A 190 -20.81 2.10 0.71
C PHE A 190 -21.64 2.81 -0.37
N SER A 191 -22.95 2.83 -0.19
CA SER A 191 -23.87 3.49 -1.12
C SER A 191 -23.59 4.99 -1.29
N LEU A 192 -22.88 5.63 -0.36
CA LEU A 192 -22.55 7.05 -0.40
C LEU A 192 -21.28 7.34 -1.20
N ILE A 193 -20.34 6.40 -1.31
CA ILE A 193 -19.05 6.61 -2.01
C ILE A 193 -19.05 6.12 -3.46
N VAL A 194 -20.00 5.25 -3.81
CA VAL A 194 -20.15 4.69 -5.17
C VAL A 194 -20.63 5.78 -6.16
N PRO A 195 -19.99 5.91 -7.33
CA PRO A 195 -20.43 6.81 -8.40
C PRO A 195 -21.88 6.51 -8.80
N ARG A 196 -22.70 7.55 -8.93
CA ARG A 196 -23.99 7.41 -9.60
C ARG A 196 -23.77 7.58 -11.09
N LEU A 197 -24.21 6.59 -11.87
CA LEU A 197 -24.31 6.73 -13.31
C LEU A 197 -25.45 7.69 -13.61
N ASP A 198 -25.15 8.98 -13.71
CA ASP A 198 -26.05 9.91 -14.37
C ASP A 198 -25.84 9.77 -15.88
N VAL A 199 -26.83 9.17 -16.55
CA VAL A 199 -26.81 8.96 -18.01
C VAL A 199 -26.71 10.28 -18.78
N LYS A 200 -26.94 11.43 -18.12
CA LYS A 200 -26.79 12.77 -18.68
C LYS A 200 -25.44 13.42 -18.36
N GLN A 201 -24.63 12.85 -17.46
CA GLN A 201 -23.28 13.34 -17.20
C GLN A 201 -22.32 12.85 -18.28
N HIS A 202 -21.75 13.79 -19.03
CA HIS A 202 -20.71 13.51 -20.03
C HIS A 202 -19.33 13.20 -19.40
N GLU A 203 -19.14 13.49 -18.10
CA GLU A 203 -17.91 13.22 -17.37
C GLU A 203 -18.21 12.55 -16.01
N LEU A 204 -17.40 11.55 -15.63
CA LEU A 204 -17.49 10.82 -14.35
C LEU A 204 -16.96 11.63 -13.14
N LYS A 205 -17.03 12.96 -13.18
CA LYS A 205 -16.57 13.82 -12.07
C LYS A 205 -17.68 14.00 -11.04
N PRO A 206 -17.38 13.94 -9.73
CA PRO A 206 -18.39 14.18 -8.70
C PRO A 206 -18.98 15.58 -8.79
N ASN A 207 -20.31 15.68 -8.64
CA ASN A 207 -21.01 16.96 -8.51
C ASN A 207 -21.24 17.32 -7.02
N ASP A 208 -21.88 18.46 -6.75
CA ASP A 208 -22.16 18.92 -5.38
C ASP A 208 -22.96 17.93 -4.53
N ALA A 209 -23.88 17.17 -5.14
CA ALA A 209 -24.64 16.15 -4.43
C ALA A 209 -23.76 14.93 -4.08
N ASP A 210 -22.82 14.57 -4.96
CA ASP A 210 -21.83 13.54 -4.67
C ASP A 210 -20.88 13.97 -3.56
N TRP A 211 -20.38 15.22 -3.57
CA TRP A 211 -19.54 15.74 -2.50
C TRP A 211 -20.23 15.72 -1.13
N LYS A 212 -21.52 16.07 -1.07
CA LYS A 212 -22.31 15.97 0.17
C LYS A 212 -22.42 14.52 0.67
N ARG A 213 -22.61 13.56 -0.24
CA ARG A 213 -22.67 12.13 0.10
C ARG A 213 -21.32 11.60 0.58
N HIS A 214 -20.24 11.94 -0.11
CA HIS A 214 -18.89 11.56 0.27
C HIS A 214 -18.55 12.08 1.67
N LYS A 215 -18.88 13.34 1.97
CA LYS A 215 -18.74 13.90 3.31
C LYS A 215 -19.57 13.14 4.35
N GLN A 216 -20.84 12.83 4.05
CA GLN A 216 -21.68 12.03 4.93
C GLN A 216 -21.07 10.64 5.20
N ALA A 217 -20.44 10.02 4.19
CA ALA A 217 -19.74 8.75 4.37
C ALA A 217 -18.57 8.88 5.34
N ALA A 218 -17.77 9.93 5.21
CA ALA A 218 -16.67 10.23 6.14
C ALA A 218 -17.19 10.46 7.57
N ASP A 219 -18.25 11.25 7.74
CA ASP A 219 -18.83 11.53 9.07
C ASP A 219 -19.35 10.22 9.74
N LEU A 220 -19.96 9.32 8.96
CA LEU A 220 -20.40 7.99 9.44
C LEU A 220 -19.22 7.08 9.82
N LEU A 221 -18.16 7.04 9.01
CA LEU A 221 -16.95 6.29 9.32
C LEU A 221 -16.28 6.82 10.59
N LYS A 222 -16.20 8.15 10.75
CA LYS A 222 -15.67 8.78 11.96
C LYS A 222 -16.43 8.31 13.20
N ALA A 223 -17.75 8.23 13.13
CA ALA A 223 -18.58 7.76 14.24
C ALA A 223 -18.30 6.28 14.62
N LEU A 224 -17.85 5.45 13.69
CA LEU A 224 -17.52 4.05 13.96
C LEU A 224 -16.17 3.88 14.67
N LEU A 225 -15.20 4.77 14.43
CA LEU A 225 -13.81 4.58 14.86
C LEU A 225 -13.60 4.82 16.36
N GLN A 226 -14.50 5.53 17.03
CA GLN A 226 -14.42 5.85 18.47
C GLN A 226 -13.09 6.50 18.92
N VAL A 227 -12.36 7.13 17.98
CA VAL A 227 -11.13 7.91 18.23
C VAL A 227 -11.46 9.39 18.42
#